data_AF-A0A382ZVY7-F1
#
_entry.id   AF-A0A382ZVY7-F1
#
_cell.length_a   1.000
_cell.length_b   1.000
_cell.length_c   1.000
_cell.angle_alpha   90.00
_cell.angle_beta   90.00
_cell.angle_gamma   90.00
#
_symmetry.space_group_name_H-M   'P 1'
#
loop_
_entity.id
_entity.type
_entity.pdbx_description
1 polymer ?
#
loop_
_entity_poly.entity_id
_entity_poly.type
_entity_poly.pdbx_seq_one_letter_code
_entity_poly.pdbx_strand_id
1 'polypeptide(L)'
;MELTTISALADAQGIHDRGFIKALALVAREVTRRNVRTVGISGSQGSGKSTFARMLSELLMTESDQKNTTLSLDDFYKTRVERTQLAATVHPLFLTRGVPGTHDVQLMLDVKNRLLQGAVVEVPVFDKGSDDRR
;
A
#
# COMPACT_ATOMS: atom_id res chain seq x y z
N MET A 1 -17.32 -4.72 -15.05
CA MET A 1 -15.98 -4.21 -15.34
C MET A 1 -15.71 -4.29 -16.82
N GLU A 2 -15.86 -3.16 -17.49
CA GLU A 2 -15.63 -3.08 -18.93
C GLU A 2 -14.12 -2.99 -19.24
N LEU A 3 -13.68 -3.69 -20.28
CA LEU A 3 -12.28 -3.67 -20.74
C LEU A 3 -11.83 -2.27 -21.18
N THR A 4 -12.78 -1.44 -21.61
CA THR A 4 -12.62 -0.04 -22.01
C THR A 4 -12.13 0.84 -20.86
N THR A 5 -12.72 0.73 -19.66
CA THR A 5 -12.27 1.50 -18.47
C THR A 5 -10.83 1.17 -18.10
N ILE A 6 -10.48 -0.13 -18.10
CA ILE A 6 -9.14 -0.59 -17.72
C ILE A 6 -8.10 -0.13 -18.73
N SER A 7 -8.41 -0.20 -20.03
CA SER A 7 -7.50 0.27 -21.08
C SER A 7 -7.27 1.77 -20.99
N ALA A 8 -8.33 2.57 -20.82
CA ALA A 8 -8.22 4.02 -20.69
C ALA A 8 -7.40 4.41 -19.45
N LEU A 9 -7.60 3.74 -18.33
CA LEU A 9 -6.80 3.92 -17.12
C LEU A 9 -5.33 3.57 -17.35
N ALA A 10 -5.05 2.45 -18.02
CA ALA A 10 -3.69 2.03 -18.32
C ALA A 10 -2.97 3.01 -19.26
N ASP A 11 -3.64 3.48 -20.30
CA ASP A 11 -3.12 4.45 -21.25
C ASP A 11 -2.84 5.80 -20.58
N ALA A 12 -3.74 6.29 -19.71
CA ALA A 12 -3.54 7.51 -18.93
C ALA A 12 -2.31 7.45 -18.00
N GLN A 13 -1.90 6.24 -17.62
CA GLN A 13 -0.72 5.98 -16.78
C GLN A 13 0.52 5.57 -17.59
N GLY A 14 0.44 5.60 -18.93
CA GLY A 14 1.53 5.20 -19.83
C GLY A 14 1.89 3.71 -19.74
N ILE A 15 0.96 2.86 -19.29
CA ILE A 15 1.17 1.43 -19.13
C ILE A 15 0.56 0.70 -20.32
N HIS A 16 1.44 0.16 -21.17
CA HIS A 16 1.03 -0.62 -22.34
C HIS A 16 1.34 -2.12 -22.20
N ASP A 17 1.89 -2.54 -21.05
CA ASP A 17 2.18 -3.95 -20.80
C ASP A 17 0.88 -4.75 -20.66
N ARG A 18 0.64 -5.64 -21.63
CA ARG A 18 -0.58 -6.46 -21.68
C ARG A 18 -0.70 -7.41 -20.50
N GLY A 19 0.43 -7.87 -19.94
CA GLY A 19 0.44 -8.75 -18.76
C GLY A 19 -0.05 -8.02 -17.52
N PHE A 20 0.46 -6.81 -17.31
CA PHE A 20 0.07 -5.92 -16.23
C PHE A 20 -1.42 -5.57 -16.30
N ILE A 21 -1.91 -5.16 -17.47
CA ILE A 21 -3.33 -4.81 -17.68
C ILE A 21 -4.22 -6.02 -17.40
N LYS A 22 -3.85 -7.21 -17.89
CA LYS A 22 -4.59 -8.46 -17.62
C LYS A 22 -4.58 -8.81 -16.14
N ALA A 23 -3.45 -8.66 -15.46
CA ALA A 23 -3.32 -8.92 -14.02
C ALA A 23 -4.20 -7.96 -13.22
N LEU A 24 -4.19 -6.66 -13.55
CA LEU A 24 -5.03 -5.65 -12.93
C LEU A 24 -6.51 -6.00 -13.06
N ALA A 25 -6.95 -6.33 -14.28
CA ALA A 25 -8.32 -6.76 -14.56
C ALA A 25 -8.71 -8.04 -13.81
N LEU A 26 -7.82 -9.02 -13.75
CA LEU A 26 -8.09 -10.28 -13.04
C LEU A 26 -8.27 -10.04 -11.55
N VAL A 27 -7.37 -9.24 -10.94
CA VAL A 27 -7.41 -8.94 -9.51
C VAL A 27 -8.64 -8.12 -9.17
N ALA A 28 -8.94 -7.05 -9.91
CA ALA A 28 -10.12 -6.23 -9.68
C ALA A 28 -11.41 -7.06 -9.75
N ARG A 29 -11.53 -7.94 -10.76
CA ARG A 29 -12.68 -8.85 -10.89
C ARG A 29 -12.82 -9.75 -9.68
N GLU A 30 -11.72 -10.31 -9.18
CA GLU A 30 -11.75 -11.23 -8.05
C GLU A 30 -12.06 -10.52 -6.72
N VAL A 31 -11.53 -9.30 -6.54
CA VAL A 31 -11.82 -8.45 -5.39
C VAL A 31 -13.32 -8.16 -5.31
N THR A 32 -13.93 -7.71 -6.42
CA THR A 32 -15.37 -7.44 -6.48
C THR A 32 -16.19 -8.71 -6.29
N ARG A 33 -15.87 -9.79 -7.02
CA ARG A 33 -16.65 -11.04 -6.99
C ARG A 33 -16.69 -11.70 -5.61
N ARG A 34 -15.58 -11.66 -4.86
CA ARG A 34 -15.48 -12.24 -3.51
C ARG A 34 -15.75 -11.24 -2.40
N ASN A 35 -16.05 -9.98 -2.71
CA ASN A 35 -16.18 -8.90 -1.73
C ASN A 35 -14.96 -8.81 -0.79
N VAL A 36 -13.77 -8.84 -1.37
CA VAL A 36 -12.50 -8.80 -0.63
C VAL A 36 -12.30 -7.40 -0.03
N ARG A 37 -12.11 -7.33 1.29
CA ARG A 37 -11.92 -6.05 1.99
C ARG A 37 -10.45 -5.64 2.18
N THR A 38 -9.50 -6.53 1.91
CA THR A 38 -8.06 -6.26 2.04
C THR A 38 -7.28 -7.02 0.99
N VAL A 39 -6.41 -6.31 0.26
CA VAL A 39 -5.54 -6.87 -0.76
C VAL A 39 -4.09 -6.58 -0.40
N GLY A 40 -3.30 -7.62 -0.17
CA GLY A 40 -1.86 -7.49 0.05
C GLY A 40 -1.10 -7.51 -1.28
N ILE A 41 -0.23 -6.53 -1.51
CA ILE A 41 0.62 -6.44 -2.71
C ILE A 41 2.09 -6.46 -2.27
N SER A 42 2.82 -7.48 -2.68
CA SER A 42 4.24 -7.67 -2.34
C SER A 42 5.09 -7.93 -3.59
N GLY A 43 6.40 -7.71 -3.47
CA GLY A 43 7.35 -7.78 -4.60
C GLY A 43 8.61 -6.95 -4.36
N SER A 44 9.63 -7.16 -5.19
CA SER A 44 10.93 -6.49 -5.08
C SER A 44 10.86 -4.97 -5.33
N GLN A 45 11.85 -4.22 -4.87
CA GLN A 45 11.96 -2.79 -5.20
C GLN A 45 11.98 -2.60 -6.72
N GLY A 46 11.27 -1.58 -7.21
CA GLY A 46 11.16 -1.32 -8.65
C GLY A 46 10.15 -2.20 -9.40
N SER A 47 9.54 -3.21 -8.78
CA SER A 47 8.60 -4.14 -9.46
C SER A 47 7.21 -3.55 -9.79
N GLY A 48 6.97 -2.25 -9.58
CA GLY A 48 5.69 -1.61 -9.90
C GLY A 48 4.55 -1.76 -8.88
N LYS A 49 4.81 -2.26 -7.66
CA LYS A 49 3.77 -2.46 -6.61
C LYS A 49 2.92 -1.22 -6.33
N SER A 50 3.55 -0.08 -6.11
CA SER A 50 2.84 1.17 -5.79
C SER A 50 1.98 1.62 -6.96
N THR A 51 2.46 1.44 -8.20
CA THR A 51 1.70 1.69 -9.41
C THR A 51 0.49 0.76 -9.51
N PHE A 52 0.68 -0.55 -9.30
CA PHE A 52 -0.39 -1.53 -9.34
C PHE A 52 -1.44 -1.27 -8.26
N ALA A 53 -1.02 -0.97 -7.03
CA ALA A 53 -1.92 -0.66 -5.91
C ALA A 53 -2.78 0.56 -6.20
N ARG A 54 -2.17 1.64 -6.69
CA ARG A 54 -2.87 2.87 -7.06
C ARG A 54 -3.87 2.65 -8.18
N MET A 55 -3.47 1.99 -9.26
CA MET A 55 -4.38 1.72 -10.38
C MET A 55 -5.52 0.77 -9.99
N LEU A 56 -5.25 -0.21 -9.14
CA LEU A 56 -6.30 -1.10 -8.62
C LEU A 56 -7.29 -0.32 -7.76
N SER A 57 -6.79 0.58 -6.90
CA SER A 57 -7.61 1.48 -6.08
C SER A 57 -8.50 2.37 -6.95
N GLU A 58 -7.92 3.08 -7.92
CA GLU A 58 -8.63 3.94 -8.88
C GLU A 58 -9.70 3.15 -9.64
N LEU A 59 -9.35 1.99 -10.20
CA LEU A 59 -10.28 1.14 -10.93
C LEU A 59 -11.47 0.67 -10.08
N LEU A 60 -11.20 0.23 -8.84
CA LEU A 60 -12.26 -0.21 -7.91
C LEU A 60 -13.17 0.95 -7.48
N MET A 61 -12.64 2.18 -7.35
CA MET A 61 -13.43 3.37 -7.04
C MET A 61 -14.29 3.84 -8.22
N THR A 62 -13.82 3.67 -9.46
CA THR A 62 -14.60 4.03 -10.65
C THR A 62 -15.75 3.06 -10.90
N GLU A 63 -15.54 1.77 -10.62
CA GLU A 63 -16.48 0.69 -10.98
C GLU A 63 -17.43 0.29 -9.83
N SER A 64 -17.28 0.88 -8.64
CA SER A 64 -18.13 0.60 -7.49
C SER A 64 -18.30 1.81 -6.57
N ASP A 65 -19.41 1.88 -5.85
CA ASP A 65 -19.62 2.89 -4.80
C ASP A 65 -18.77 2.64 -3.54
N GLN A 66 -17.83 1.68 -3.58
CA GLN A 66 -16.99 1.34 -2.45
C GLN A 66 -15.79 2.29 -2.36
N LYS A 67 -15.71 2.99 -1.22
CA LYS A 67 -14.51 3.73 -0.84
C LYS A 67 -13.39 2.75 -0.49
N ASN A 68 -12.20 3.01 -1.00
CA ASN A 68 -11.01 2.29 -0.62
C ASN A 68 -9.83 3.27 -0.44
N THR A 69 -8.74 2.77 0.12
CA THR A 69 -7.48 3.51 0.27
C THR A 69 -6.32 2.54 0.16
N THR A 70 -5.13 3.07 -0.12
CA THR A 70 -3.89 2.30 -0.16
C THR A 70 -3.03 2.62 1.05
N LEU A 71 -2.49 1.58 1.69
CA LEU A 71 -1.53 1.72 2.79
C LEU A 71 -0.18 1.20 2.31
N SER A 72 0.86 2.04 2.39
CA SER A 72 2.24 1.61 2.13
C SER A 72 2.86 1.11 3.42
N LEU A 73 3.54 -0.04 3.38
CA LEU A 73 4.29 -0.52 4.56
C LEU A 73 5.36 0.50 4.99
N ASP A 74 5.97 1.19 4.03
CA ASP A 74 7.00 2.21 4.28
C ASP A 74 6.47 3.36 5.15
N ASP A 75 5.18 3.69 5.10
CA ASP A 75 4.59 4.77 5.92
C ASP A 75 4.54 4.39 7.42
N PHE A 76 4.63 3.10 7.71
CA PHE A 76 4.64 2.55 9.05
C PHE A 76 6.04 2.17 9.53
N TYR A 77 7.12 2.72 8.96
CA TYR A 77 8.41 2.67 9.66
C TYR A 77 8.28 3.26 11.07
N LYS A 78 9.00 2.70 12.03
CA LYS A 78 9.18 3.30 13.35
C LYS A 78 9.79 4.68 13.22
N THR A 79 9.52 5.57 14.16
CA THR A 79 10.17 6.88 14.23
C THR A 79 11.69 6.75 14.37
N ARG A 80 12.42 7.82 14.06
CA ARG A 80 13.89 7.89 14.23
C ARG A 80 14.30 7.61 15.69
N VAL A 81 13.51 8.12 16.63
CA VAL A 81 13.73 7.92 18.09
C VAL A 81 13.60 6.44 18.45
N GLU A 82 12.50 5.79 18.06
CA GLU A 82 12.29 4.35 18.31
C GLU A 82 13.39 3.49 17.68
N ARG A 83 13.81 3.81 16.44
CA ARG A 83 14.90 3.09 15.76
C ARG A 83 16.24 3.25 16.49
N THR A 84 16.52 4.44 17.02
CA THR A 84 17.73 4.70 17.82
C THR A 84 17.72 3.91 19.12
N GLN A 85 16.57 3.82 19.79
CA GLN A 85 16.40 2.99 20.98
C GLN A 85 16.71 1.52 20.68
N LEU A 86 16.12 0.97 19.61
CA LEU A 86 16.35 -0.42 19.19
C LEU A 86 17.80 -0.68 18.78
N ALA A 87 18.46 0.30 18.18
CA ALA A 87 19.86 0.20 17.82
C ALA A 87 20.76 0.02 19.06
N ALA A 88 20.43 0.73 20.14
CA ALA A 88 21.17 0.68 21.40
C ALA A 88 20.84 -0.57 22.24
N THR A 89 19.60 -1.05 22.21
CA THR A 89 19.13 -2.13 23.10
C THR A 89 19.10 -3.51 22.46
N VAL A 90 19.04 -3.60 21.12
CA VAL A 90 18.91 -4.87 20.40
C VAL A 90 20.07 -5.10 19.43
N HIS A 91 20.21 -4.25 18.41
CA HIS A 91 21.28 -4.40 17.43
C HIS A 91 21.48 -3.12 16.58
N PRO A 92 22.72 -2.69 16.27
CA PRO A 92 22.99 -1.45 15.54
C PRO A 92 22.25 -1.28 14.19
N LEU A 93 21.92 -2.38 13.50
CA LEU A 93 21.18 -2.36 12.23
C LEU A 93 19.80 -1.70 12.32
N PHE A 94 19.17 -1.69 13.50
CA PHE A 94 17.86 -1.06 13.67
C PHE A 94 17.89 0.46 13.53
N LEU A 95 19.07 1.08 13.51
CA LEU A 95 19.20 2.51 13.21
C LEU A 95 18.76 2.83 11.77
N THR A 96 18.96 1.88 10.85
CA THR A 96 18.57 1.98 9.46
C THR A 96 17.15 1.48 9.25
N ARG A 97 16.37 2.17 8.42
CA ARG A 97 15.05 1.68 7.99
C ARG A 97 15.21 0.51 6.99
N GLY A 98 14.29 -0.45 7.03
CA GLY A 98 14.10 -1.46 5.98
C GLY A 98 14.25 -2.92 6.44
N VAL A 99 15.04 -3.17 7.48
CA VAL A 99 15.19 -4.54 8.02
C VAL A 99 13.95 -4.97 8.82
N PRO A 100 13.65 -6.28 8.90
CA PRO A 100 12.54 -6.76 9.73
C PRO A 100 12.65 -6.23 11.17
N GLY A 101 11.54 -5.69 11.69
CA GLY A 101 11.47 -5.05 13.01
C GLY A 101 11.54 -3.52 13.00
N THR A 102 11.90 -2.88 11.88
CA THR A 102 11.91 -1.41 11.78
C THR A 102 10.55 -0.78 11.52
N HIS A 103 9.48 -1.58 11.49
CA HIS A 103 8.12 -1.13 11.25
C HIS A 103 7.29 -1.20 12.53
N ASP A 104 6.36 -0.28 12.65
CA ASP A 104 5.32 -0.27 13.68
C ASP A 104 4.12 -1.07 13.19
N VAL A 105 4.24 -2.39 13.29
CA VAL A 105 3.21 -3.32 12.84
C VAL A 105 1.91 -3.16 13.63
N GLN A 106 2.01 -2.80 14.91
CA GLN A 106 0.83 -2.58 15.74
C GLN A 106 0.03 -1.37 15.23
N LEU A 107 0.69 -0.24 14.99
CA LEU A 107 0.05 0.94 14.39
C LEU A 107 -0.61 0.62 13.05
N MET A 108 0.08 -0.14 12.18
CA MET A 108 -0.48 -0.56 10.89
C MET A 108 -1.74 -1.41 11.05
N LEU A 109 -1.75 -2.38 11.97
CA LEU A 109 -2.90 -3.22 12.24
C LEU A 109 -4.07 -2.39 12.80
N ASP A 110 -3.79 -1.46 13.70
CA ASP A 110 -4.82 -0.60 14.29
C ASP A 110 -5.46 0.33 13.25
N VAL A 111 -4.65 0.98 12.41
CA VAL A 111 -5.13 1.80 11.29
C VAL A 111 -5.98 0.97 10.34
N LYS A 112 -5.47 -0.20 9.89
CA LYS A 112 -6.20 -1.11 9.01
C LYS A 112 -7.54 -1.52 9.61
N ASN A 113 -7.57 -1.94 10.87
CA ASN A 113 -8.77 -2.44 11.53
C ASN A 113 -9.82 -1.33 11.69
N ARG A 114 -9.40 -0.11 12.04
CA ARG A 114 -10.30 1.06 12.13
C ARG A 114 -10.87 1.44 10.77
N LEU A 115 -10.06 1.41 9.71
CA LEU A 115 -10.54 1.64 8.33
C LEU A 115 -11.58 0.59 7.92
N LEU A 116 -11.37 -0.68 8.25
CA LEU A 116 -12.33 -1.76 7.97
C LEU A 116 -13.65 -1.63 8.74
N GLN A 117 -13.66 -0.86 9.84
CA GLN A 117 -14.86 -0.51 10.59
C GLN A 117 -15.55 0.75 10.04
N GLY A 118 -15.02 1.35 8.97
CA GLY A 118 -15.56 2.58 8.37
C GLY A 118 -15.20 3.86 9.13
N ALA A 119 -14.23 3.80 10.05
CA ALA A 119 -13.79 4.98 10.79
C ALA A 119 -12.98 5.93 9.89
N VAL A 120 -13.03 7.23 10.22
CA VAL A 120 -12.05 8.20 9.74
C VAL A 120 -10.77 8.01 10.57
N VAL A 121 -9.65 7.80 9.89
CA VAL A 121 -8.36 7.45 10.50
C VAL A 121 -7.27 8.29 9.85
N GLU A 122 -6.43 8.91 10.67
CA GLU A 122 -5.18 9.50 10.21
C GLU A 122 -4.18 8.38 9.91
N VAL A 123 -3.66 8.38 8.70
CA VAL A 123 -2.63 7.43 8.26
C VAL A 123 -1.28 8.16 8.37
N PRO A 124 -0.27 7.57 9.05
CA PRO A 124 1.04 8.20 9.12
C PRO A 124 1.65 8.33 7.73
N VAL A 125 2.61 9.24 7.60
CA VAL A 125 3.42 9.36 6.38
C VAL A 125 4.89 9.33 6.77
N PHE A 126 5.66 8.48 6.10
CA PHE A 126 7.10 8.43 6.32
C PHE A 126 7.83 9.35 5.34
N ASP A 127 8.50 10.37 5.86
CA ASP A 127 9.35 11.24 5.08
C ASP A 127 10.76 10.65 5.00
N LYS A 128 11.09 10.10 3.82
CA LYS A 128 12.40 9.52 3.53
C LYS A 128 13.54 10.55 3.55
N GLY A 129 13.24 11.82 3.33
CA GLY A 129 14.20 12.92 3.36
C GLY A 129 14.62 13.27 4.79
N SER A 130 13.65 13.39 5.70
CA SER A 130 13.94 13.56 7.14
C SER A 130 14.26 12.25 7.87
N ASP A 131 14.10 11.10 7.20
CA ASP A 131 14.22 9.75 7.77
C ASP A 131 13.33 9.55 9.01
N ASP A 132 12.12 10.12 8.98
CA ASP A 132 11.20 10.06 10.12
C ASP A 132 9.73 9.99 9.71
N ARG A 133 8.91 9.50 10.64
CA ARG A 133 7.46 9.39 10.48
C ARG A 133 6.78 10.62 11.05
N ARG A 134 5.85 11.19 10.29
CA ARG A 134 4.93 12.24 10.74
C ARG A 134 3.52 11.69 10.91
#